data_AF-A0A821DJS2-F1
#
_entry.id   AF-A0A821DJS2-F1
#
_cell.length_a   1.000
_cell.length_b   1.000
_cell.length_c   1.000
_cell.angle_alpha   90.00
_cell.angle_beta   90.00
_cell.angle_gamma   90.00
#
_symmetry.space_group_name_H-M   'P 1'
#
loop_
_entity.id
_entity.type
_entity.pdbx_description
1 polymer ?
#
loop_
_entity_poly.entity_id
_entity_poly.type
_entity_poly.pdbx_seq_one_letter_code
_entity_poly.pdbx_strand_id
1 'polypeptide(L)'
;EPKVGMKFVERTMKKNQDIVGVIFIMTIDQSKISTSNTPFAMIDEHSAIPSEQEILFTMHTVFRIVEIKQTAKNNRLWEIHLTITDDNDSQLAGLTDCIKEE
;
A
#
# COMPACT_ATOMS: atom_id res chain seq x y z
N GLU A 1 4.09 -12.77 -5.58
CA GLU A 1 3.28 -11.92 -6.49
C GLU A 1 1.87 -11.74 -5.93
N PRO A 2 1.30 -10.52 -5.97
CA PRO A 2 -0.01 -10.19 -5.38
C PRO A 2 -1.16 -10.75 -6.24
N LYS A 3 -1.44 -12.06 -6.10
CA LYS A 3 -2.35 -12.81 -6.98
C LYS A 3 -3.79 -12.29 -7.00
N VAL A 4 -4.31 -11.78 -5.88
CA VAL A 4 -5.71 -11.32 -5.77
C VAL A 4 -5.89 -9.96 -6.44
N GLY A 5 -5.09 -8.96 -6.05
CA GLY A 5 -5.12 -7.63 -6.65
C GLY A 5 -4.88 -7.65 -8.16
N MET A 6 -3.94 -8.48 -8.62
CA MET A 6 -3.67 -8.64 -10.06
C MET A 6 -4.90 -9.15 -10.82
N LYS A 7 -5.58 -10.19 -10.32
CA LYS A 7 -6.80 -10.71 -10.95
C LYS A 7 -7.90 -9.65 -11.05
N PHE A 8 -8.04 -8.82 -10.02
CA PHE A 8 -9.04 -7.75 -10.01
C PHE A 8 -8.74 -6.71 -11.09
N VAL A 9 -7.50 -6.23 -11.14
CA VAL A 9 -7.07 -5.23 -12.11
C VAL A 9 -7.14 -5.76 -13.54
N GLU A 10 -6.67 -6.98 -13.80
CA GLU A 10 -6.77 -7.61 -15.10
C GLU A 10 -8.22 -7.74 -15.59
N ARG A 11 -9.15 -8.13 -14.70
CA ARG A 11 -10.57 -8.28 -15.04
C ARG A 11 -11.20 -6.94 -15.43
N THR A 12 -10.92 -5.89 -14.66
CA THR A 12 -11.42 -4.53 -14.95
C THR A 12 -10.80 -4.00 -16.23
N MET A 13 -9.51 -4.25 -16.43
CA MET A 13 -8.77 -3.73 -17.58
C MET A 13 -9.07 -4.41 -18.91
N LYS A 14 -9.55 -5.65 -18.89
CA LYS A 14 -10.09 -6.31 -20.08
C LYS A 14 -11.43 -5.71 -20.52
N LYS A 15 -12.22 -5.14 -19.60
CA LYS A 15 -13.56 -4.62 -19.90
C LYS A 15 -13.55 -3.18 -20.41
N ASN A 16 -12.60 -2.36 -19.97
CA ASN A 16 -12.51 -0.97 -20.35
C ASN A 16 -11.04 -0.62 -20.64
N GLN A 17 -10.76 -0.18 -21.87
CA GLN A 17 -9.40 0.14 -22.31
C GLN A 17 -8.93 1.54 -21.87
N ASP A 18 -9.82 2.39 -21.37
CA ASP A 18 -9.50 3.76 -20.95
C ASP A 18 -9.11 3.87 -19.47
N ILE A 19 -9.17 2.75 -18.74
CA ILE A 19 -8.73 2.71 -17.35
C ILE A 19 -7.20 2.50 -17.30
N VAL A 20 -6.59 3.01 -16.23
CA VAL A 20 -5.22 2.69 -15.84
C VAL A 20 -5.29 1.91 -14.53
N GLY A 21 -4.66 0.74 -14.50
CA GLY A 21 -4.57 -0.09 -13.31
C GLY A 21 -3.42 0.37 -12.42
N VAL A 22 -3.68 0.45 -11.12
CA VAL A 22 -2.66 0.74 -10.09
C VAL A 22 -2.75 -0.35 -9.04
N ILE A 23 -1.62 -1.00 -8.73
CA ILE A 23 -1.49 -1.99 -7.66
C ILE A 23 -0.49 -1.45 -6.65
N PHE A 24 -0.95 -1.30 -5.40
CA PHE A 24 -0.08 -1.01 -4.28
C PHE A 24 0.52 -2.31 -3.73
N ILE A 25 1.85 -2.36 -3.66
CA ILE A 25 2.60 -3.48 -3.09
C ILE A 25 3.20 -2.98 -1.77
N MET A 26 2.54 -3.31 -0.66
CA MET A 26 2.97 -2.91 0.67
C MET A 26 3.91 -3.96 1.26
N THR A 27 5.14 -3.56 1.59
CA THR A 27 6.09 -4.43 2.31
C THR A 27 6.15 -3.99 3.77
N ILE A 28 5.78 -4.90 4.68
CA ILE A 28 5.81 -4.66 6.12
C ILE A 28 7.07 -5.31 6.68
N ASP A 29 8.04 -4.48 7.07
CA ASP A 29 9.29 -4.91 7.69
C ASP A 29 9.23 -4.58 9.19
N GLN A 30 8.94 -5.58 10.02
CA GLN A 30 8.79 -5.38 11.47
C GLN A 30 10.06 -4.84 12.14
N SER A 31 11.24 -4.99 11.52
CA SER A 31 12.48 -4.42 12.07
C SER A 31 12.57 -2.90 11.96
N LYS A 32 11.73 -2.29 11.11
CA LYS A 32 11.71 -0.85 10.83
C LYS A 32 10.54 -0.11 11.49
N ILE A 33 9.70 -0.83 12.22
CA ILE A 33 8.47 -0.29 12.80
C ILE A 33 8.65 -0.29 14.31
N SER A 34 8.55 0.87 14.94
CA SER A 34 8.35 0.91 16.39
C SER A 34 6.98 0.29 16.71
N THR A 35 6.95 -0.81 17.45
CA THR A 35 5.73 -1.55 17.79
C THR A 35 4.68 -0.74 18.55
N SER A 36 5.00 0.48 19.01
CA SER A 36 4.05 1.33 19.75
C SER A 36 3.17 2.23 18.89
N ASN A 37 3.59 2.63 17.67
CA ASN A 37 2.96 3.78 16.99
C ASN A 37 2.21 3.43 15.69
N THR A 38 2.46 2.27 15.08
CA THR A 38 1.76 1.83 13.88
C THR A 38 1.21 0.40 14.02
N PRO A 39 0.24 0.18 14.93
CA PRO A 39 -0.37 -1.12 15.12
C PRO A 39 -1.14 -1.58 13.87
N PHE A 40 -1.01 -2.86 13.56
CA PHE A 40 -1.78 -3.56 12.53
C PHE A 40 -2.13 -4.96 13.01
N ALA A 41 -3.21 -5.53 12.48
CA ALA A 41 -3.67 -6.86 12.82
C ALA A 41 -4.11 -7.61 11.58
N MET A 42 -3.85 -8.92 11.55
CA MET A 42 -4.57 -9.80 10.63
C MET A 42 -5.97 -10.03 11.18
N ILE A 43 -6.98 -9.83 10.34
CA ILE A 43 -8.39 -9.94 10.73
C ILE A 43 -9.13 -10.97 9.87
N ASP A 44 -8.40 -11.95 9.33
CA ASP A 44 -8.93 -13.04 8.49
C ASP A 44 -10.18 -13.70 9.09
N GLU A 45 -10.19 -13.94 10.41
CA GLU A 45 -11.32 -14.56 11.13
C GLU A 45 -12.55 -13.66 11.28
N HIS A 46 -12.39 -12.36 11.00
CA HIS A 46 -13.43 -11.34 11.09
C HIS A 46 -13.76 -10.73 9.72
N SER A 47 -13.12 -11.19 8.64
CA SER A 47 -13.37 -10.65 7.31
C SER A 47 -14.77 -11.04 6.82
N ALA A 48 -15.44 -10.09 6.17
CA ALA A 48 -16.72 -10.35 5.51
C ALA A 48 -16.58 -11.33 4.33
N ILE A 49 -15.37 -11.52 3.82
CA ILE A 49 -15.05 -12.41 2.71
C ILE A 49 -14.12 -13.52 3.23
N PRO A 50 -14.63 -14.74 3.51
CA PRO A 50 -13.85 -15.79 4.18
C PRO A 50 -12.59 -16.27 3.44
N SER A 51 -12.47 -15.96 2.14
CA SER A 51 -11.32 -16.34 1.32
C SER A 51 -10.27 -15.24 1.20
N GLU A 52 -10.53 -14.05 1.77
CA GLU A 52 -9.60 -12.94 1.76
C GLU A 52 -8.66 -13.03 2.97
N GLN A 53 -7.42 -12.59 2.76
CA GLN A 53 -6.47 -12.36 3.85
C GLN A 53 -6.38 -10.86 4.03
N GLU A 54 -6.76 -10.39 5.20
CA GLU A 54 -7.01 -8.97 5.46
C GLU A 54 -6.14 -8.48 6.61
N ILE A 55 -5.35 -7.44 6.34
CA ILE A 55 -4.57 -6.75 7.34
C ILE A 55 -5.21 -5.38 7.57
N LEU A 56 -5.67 -5.15 8.80
CA LEU A 56 -6.20 -3.87 9.23
C LEU A 56 -5.09 -3.04 9.88
N PHE A 57 -4.82 -1.88 9.31
CA PHE A 57 -3.96 -0.85 9.89
C PHE A 57 -4.81 0.15 10.67
N THR A 58 -4.27 0.74 11.74
CA THR A 58 -4.96 1.86 12.39
C THR A 58 -5.03 3.08 11.48
N MET A 59 -6.02 3.94 11.76
CA MET A 59 -6.11 5.24 11.09
C MET A 59 -4.82 6.04 11.28
N HIS A 60 -4.52 6.88 10.29
CA HIS A 60 -3.30 7.70 10.23
C HIS A 60 -1.98 6.91 10.01
N THR A 61 -2.05 5.63 9.63
CA THR A 61 -0.87 4.92 9.13
C THR A 61 -0.39 5.55 7.83
N VAL A 62 0.88 5.96 7.79
CA VAL A 62 1.52 6.55 6.61
C VAL A 62 2.39 5.52 5.90
N PHE A 63 2.32 5.51 4.57
CA PHE A 63 3.18 4.71 3.71
C PHE A 63 3.96 5.61 2.77
N ARG A 64 5.25 5.34 2.61
CA ARG A 64 6.12 6.00 1.63
C ARG A 64 6.19 5.19 0.35
N ILE A 65 6.05 5.88 -0.78
CA ILE A 65 6.38 5.33 -2.10
C ILE A 65 7.89 5.18 -2.21
N VAL A 66 8.33 3.94 -2.38
CA VAL A 66 9.76 3.59 -2.59
C VAL A 66 10.06 3.50 -4.08
N GLU A 67 9.12 2.98 -4.85
CA GLU A 67 9.31 2.74 -6.27
C GLU A 67 7.99 2.75 -7.02
N ILE A 68 8.02 3.27 -8.24
CA ILE A 68 6.90 3.21 -9.18
C ILE A 68 7.40 2.48 -10.42
N LYS A 69 6.79 1.36 -10.72
CA LYS A 69 7.13 0.50 -11.86
C LYS A 69 5.94 0.39 -12.79
N GLN A 70 6.20 0.50 -14.08
CA GLN A 70 5.24 0.10 -15.09
C GLN A 70 5.50 -1.37 -15.45
N THR A 71 4.46 -2.20 -15.47
CA THR A 71 4.69 -3.62 -15.76
C THR A 71 5.07 -3.81 -17.22
N ALA A 72 6.12 -4.59 -17.49
CA ALA A 72 6.57 -4.86 -18.86
C ALA A 72 5.50 -5.56 -19.72
N LYS A 73 4.55 -6.26 -19.06
CA LYS A 73 3.46 -6.99 -19.72
C LYS A 73 2.28 -6.11 -20.10
N ASN A 74 2.09 -4.97 -19.44
CA ASN A 74 0.97 -4.06 -19.68
C ASN A 74 1.35 -2.61 -19.33
N ASN A 75 1.48 -1.77 -20.36
CA ASN A 75 1.79 -0.35 -20.21
C ASN A 75 0.68 0.47 -19.53
N ARG A 76 -0.48 -0.11 -19.25
CA ARG A 76 -1.56 0.56 -18.49
C ARG A 76 -1.65 0.06 -17.06
N LEU A 77 -0.66 -0.72 -16.60
CA LEU A 77 -0.59 -1.23 -15.25
C LEU A 77 0.67 -0.73 -14.54
N TRP A 78 0.45 -0.08 -13.40
CA TRP A 78 1.48 0.46 -12.53
C TRP A 78 1.51 -0.30 -11.22
N GLU A 79 2.70 -0.69 -10.81
CA GLU A 79 3.02 -1.23 -9.50
C GLU A 79 3.68 -0.13 -8.67
N ILE A 80 3.05 0.21 -7.55
CA ILE A 80 3.55 1.21 -6.62
C ILE A 80 4.01 0.47 -5.36
N HIS A 81 5.32 0.43 -5.15
CA HIS A 81 5.91 -0.22 -4.00
C HIS A 81 5.92 0.75 -2.82
N LEU A 82 5.32 0.31 -1.73
CA LEU A 82 5.14 1.07 -0.50
C LEU A 82 5.91 0.42 0.65
N THR A 83 6.52 1.26 1.47
CA THR A 83 7.02 0.88 2.80
C THR A 83 6.26 1.65 3.86
N ILE A 84 5.96 1.02 4.98
CA ILE A 84 5.42 1.70 6.15
C ILE A 84 6.47 2.65 6.75
N THR A 85 6.02 3.79 7.27
CA THR A 85 6.86 4.74 8.01
C THR A 85 6.56 4.65 9.51
N ASP A 86 7.43 5.22 10.33
CA ASP A 86 7.20 5.41 11.76
C ASP A 86 7.35 6.89 12.14
N ASP A 87 7.07 7.22 13.39
CA ASP A 87 7.14 8.61 13.88
C ASP A 87 8.57 9.15 13.97
N ASN A 88 9.57 8.28 13.86
CA ASN A 88 10.98 8.67 13.85
C ASN A 88 11.49 8.95 12.44
N ASP A 89 10.61 8.88 11.45
CA ASP A 89 10.96 9.14 10.07
C ASP A 89 11.27 10.63 9.86
N SER A 90 12.56 10.94 9.72
CA SER A 90 13.05 12.31 9.60
C SER A 90 12.52 13.06 8.37
N GLN A 91 12.20 12.34 7.29
CA GLN A 91 11.59 12.95 6.10
C GLN A 91 10.12 13.29 6.36
N LEU A 92 9.40 12.43 7.08
CA LEU A 92 8.02 12.69 7.46
C LEU A 92 7.92 13.86 8.44
N ALA A 93 8.84 13.93 9.42
CA ALA A 93 8.94 15.05 10.34
C ALA A 93 9.20 16.37 9.60
N GLY A 94 10.20 16.40 8.70
CA GLY A 94 10.52 17.59 7.91
C GLY A 94 9.35 18.05 7.03
N LEU A 95 8.66 17.11 6.37
CA LEU A 95 7.47 17.42 5.58
C LEU A 95 6.35 18.02 6.43
N THR A 96 6.13 17.45 7.63
CA THR A 96 5.10 17.92 8.56
C THR A 96 5.37 19.35 9.02
N ASP A 97 6.64 19.70 9.26
CA ASP A 97 7.00 21.05 9.67
C ASP A 97 6.86 22.06 8.53
N CYS A 98 7.26 21.72 7.30
CA CYS A 98 7.02 22.57 6.13
C CYS A 98 5.52 22.87 5.93
N ILE A 99 4.66 21.85 6.05
CA ILE A 99 3.20 22.01 5.87
C ILE A 99 2.60 22.91 6.98
N LYS A 100 3.14 22.92 8.19
CA LYS A 100 2.66 23.81 9.27
C LYS A 100 3.00 25.28 9.03
N GLU A 101 4.01 25.56 8.22
CA GLU A 101 4.47 26.92 7.90
C GLU A 101 3.75 27.52 6.68
N GLU A 102 2.91 26.75 5.97
CA GLU A 102 2.00 27.22 4.90
C GLU A 102 0.68 27.78 5.45
#